data_AF-A0A7W7ZMJ2-F1
#
_entry.id   AF-A0A7W7ZMJ2-F1
#
_cell.length_a   1.000
_cell.length_b   1.000
_cell.length_c   1.000
_cell.angle_alpha   90.00
_cell.angle_beta   90.00
_cell.angle_gamma   90.00
#
_symmetry.space_group_name_H-M   'P 1'
#
loop_
_entity.id
_entity.type
_entity.pdbx_description
1 polymer ?
#
loop_
_entity_poly.entity_id
_entity_poly.type
_entity_poly.pdbx_seq_one_letter_code
_entity_poly.pdbx_strand_id
1 'polypeptide(L)'
;MKKARLEERVYFGKDGDRLPIIKTYLSEVQDGFVPKTWWPADEVGSNQSARRDHLRKLLTDVEPFGTPKPEALLQRIILISTNPGELVLDSFGGSGTTGAVAHKMGRRWIMVELGEHAHTHIIPRLTKVIDDEDPGGVSETTNWQGGGGFRYFRIAPSLLESDRFGNLIISRRYNAAMLAEAMCKVMGFTYAPSDELYWQHGRSTESDFLYVTTQTLTRDQLAKLSDEVGDHRSLLICCAAFRGKPDAFQNLTVKKIPSAVLAKCEWGHDDYSLNVANLPKAAPPVEPVQTDSAQRLTPKQTRRRAAQPNLFSTDGDGGAE
;
A
#
# COMPACT_ATOMS: atom_id res chain seq x y z
N MET A 1 -38.21 -1.06 -9.35
CA MET A 1 -39.66 -0.85 -9.08
C MET A 1 -40.58 -1.84 -9.79
N LYS A 2 -40.54 -1.98 -11.13
CA LYS A 2 -41.43 -2.94 -11.85
C LYS A 2 -41.25 -4.40 -11.39
N LYS A 3 -40.00 -4.86 -11.25
CA LYS A 3 -39.64 -6.18 -10.72
C LYS A 3 -40.13 -6.39 -9.27
N ALA A 4 -39.86 -5.44 -8.37
CA ALA A 4 -40.28 -5.49 -6.98
C ALA A 4 -41.81 -5.49 -6.78
N ARG A 5 -42.59 -4.86 -7.67
CA ARG A 5 -44.06 -4.94 -7.67
C ARG A 5 -44.56 -6.32 -8.09
N LEU A 6 -43.88 -6.95 -9.04
CA LEU A 6 -44.20 -8.31 -9.50
C LEU A 6 -43.92 -9.36 -8.41
N GLU A 7 -42.91 -9.11 -7.59
CA GLU A 7 -42.46 -9.98 -6.50
C GLU A 7 -43.11 -9.64 -5.14
N GLU A 8 -44.15 -8.80 -5.11
CA GLU A 8 -44.86 -8.35 -3.90
C GLU A 8 -43.97 -7.73 -2.79
N ARG A 9 -42.81 -7.20 -3.19
CA ARG A 9 -41.81 -6.62 -2.26
C ARG A 9 -42.06 -5.16 -1.93
N VAL A 10 -43.09 -4.53 -2.50
CA VAL A 10 -43.36 -3.11 -2.28
C VAL A 10 -44.38 -2.94 -1.15
N TYR A 11 -43.97 -2.27 -0.08
CA TYR A 11 -44.82 -1.90 1.04
C TYR A 11 -45.16 -0.40 0.97
N PHE A 12 -46.46 -0.09 0.98
CA PHE A 12 -46.97 1.28 0.87
C PHE A 12 -47.41 1.89 2.21
N GLY A 13 -47.07 1.25 3.34
CA GLY A 13 -47.66 1.58 4.64
C GLY A 13 -49.02 0.90 4.85
N LYS A 14 -49.51 0.88 6.11
CA LYS A 14 -50.79 0.25 6.48
C LYS A 14 -51.98 0.88 5.75
N ASP A 15 -51.92 2.19 5.52
CA ASP A 15 -53.00 3.00 4.94
C ASP A 15 -52.68 3.49 3.51
N GLY A 16 -51.59 3.01 2.89
CA GLY A 16 -51.20 3.32 1.51
C GLY A 16 -50.64 4.74 1.27
N ASP A 17 -50.56 5.57 2.31
CA ASP A 17 -50.22 7.00 2.21
C ASP A 17 -48.72 7.30 2.32
N ARG A 18 -47.85 6.27 2.30
CA ARG A 18 -46.40 6.44 2.42
C ARG A 18 -45.69 6.13 1.12
N LEU A 19 -44.54 6.79 0.93
CA LEU A 19 -43.62 6.46 -0.14
C LEU A 19 -43.28 4.96 -0.10
N PRO A 20 -43.31 4.27 -1.25
CA PRO A 20 -43.12 2.83 -1.32
C PRO A 20 -41.75 2.41 -0.79
N ILE A 21 -41.74 1.52 0.20
CA ILE A 21 -40.54 0.91 0.76
C ILE A 21 -40.40 -0.49 0.17
N ILE A 22 -39.20 -0.85 -0.30
CA ILE A 22 -38.92 -2.20 -0.77
C ILE A 22 -38.57 -3.06 0.45
N LYS A 23 -39.30 -4.16 0.65
CA LYS A 23 -39.00 -5.19 1.65
C LYS A 23 -37.76 -5.95 1.19
N THR A 24 -36.72 -5.94 2.02
CA THR A 24 -35.54 -6.80 1.84
C THR A 24 -35.59 -7.88 2.90
N TYR A 25 -35.58 -9.15 2.47
CA TYR A 25 -35.58 -10.28 3.40
C TYR A 25 -34.17 -10.54 3.91
N LEU A 26 -34.04 -10.98 5.17
CA LEU A 26 -32.75 -11.26 5.79
C LEU A 26 -31.92 -12.27 4.98
N SER A 27 -32.58 -13.21 4.28
CA SER A 27 -31.95 -14.18 3.38
C SER A 27 -31.37 -13.59 2.09
N GLU A 28 -31.73 -12.36 1.74
CA GLU A 28 -31.30 -11.66 0.52
C GLU A 28 -30.30 -10.53 0.80
N VAL A 29 -30.09 -10.21 2.08
CA VAL A 29 -29.03 -9.31 2.51
C VAL A 29 -27.74 -10.13 2.45
N GLN A 30 -26.81 -9.77 1.55
CA GLN A 30 -25.45 -10.29 1.60
C GLN A 30 -24.88 -10.13 3.01
N ASP A 31 -24.08 -11.08 3.48
CA ASP A 31 -23.46 -11.00 4.81
C ASP A 31 -22.82 -9.62 5.04
N GLY A 32 -23.36 -8.91 6.03
CA GLY A 32 -22.89 -7.58 6.43
C GLY A 32 -23.94 -6.47 6.35
N PHE A 33 -23.88 -5.55 7.30
CA PHE A 33 -24.64 -4.30 7.25
C PHE A 33 -23.86 -3.26 6.45
N VAL A 34 -24.53 -2.61 5.48
CA VAL A 34 -24.01 -1.37 4.89
C VAL A 34 -23.81 -0.35 6.03
N PRO A 35 -22.58 0.15 6.25
CA PRO A 35 -22.31 1.07 7.35
C PRO A 35 -23.16 2.34 7.22
N LYS A 36 -23.74 2.78 8.33
CA LYS A 36 -24.43 4.09 8.41
C LYS A 36 -23.38 5.22 8.42
N THR A 37 -23.80 6.43 8.07
CA THR A 37 -22.95 7.63 8.12
C THR A 37 -22.52 8.01 9.56
N TRP A 38 -23.29 7.59 10.56
CA TRP A 38 -23.01 7.85 11.97
C TRP A 38 -22.86 6.53 12.73
N TRP A 39 -21.77 6.41 13.49
CA TRP A 39 -21.49 5.28 14.37
C TRP A 39 -21.54 5.72 15.84
N PRO A 40 -22.45 5.14 16.65
CA PRO A 40 -22.59 5.52 18.04
C PRO A 40 -21.55 4.80 18.94
N ALA A 41 -21.27 5.37 20.11
CA ALA A 41 -20.16 4.93 20.97
C ALA A 41 -20.35 3.54 21.59
N ASP A 42 -21.59 3.06 21.67
CA ASP A 42 -21.94 1.68 22.03
C ASP A 42 -21.51 0.66 20.96
N GLU A 43 -21.48 1.06 19.69
CA GLU A 43 -21.00 0.19 18.59
C GLU A 43 -19.48 0.24 18.41
N VAL A 44 -18.87 1.43 18.47
CA VAL A 44 -17.46 1.63 18.09
C VAL A 44 -16.54 2.03 19.24
N GLY A 45 -17.08 2.14 20.46
CA GLY A 45 -16.35 2.58 21.64
C GLY A 45 -16.26 4.10 21.80
N SER A 46 -15.70 4.53 22.92
CA SER A 46 -15.50 5.94 23.27
C SER A 46 -14.05 6.21 23.68
N ASN A 47 -13.65 7.48 23.74
CA ASN A 47 -12.32 7.87 24.22
C ASN A 47 -12.05 7.34 25.65
N GLN A 48 -13.09 7.24 26.49
CA GLN A 48 -12.98 6.72 27.84
C GLN A 48 -12.72 5.20 27.85
N SER A 49 -13.40 4.44 26.98
CA SER A 49 -13.15 3.00 26.87
C SER A 49 -11.76 2.72 26.31
N ALA A 50 -11.34 3.45 25.29
CA ALA A 50 -10.01 3.31 24.70
C ALA A 50 -8.89 3.60 25.70
N ARG A 51 -9.02 4.69 26.47
CA ARG A 51 -8.05 5.01 27.53
C ARG A 51 -8.01 3.92 28.60
N ARG A 52 -9.17 3.39 29.02
CA ARG A 52 -9.26 2.32 30.02
C ARG A 52 -8.58 1.03 29.54
N ASP A 53 -8.81 0.62 28.29
CA ASP A 53 -8.18 -0.57 27.73
C ASP A 53 -6.67 -0.39 27.60
N HIS A 54 -6.22 0.78 27.09
CA HIS A 54 -4.80 1.11 27.00
C HIS A 54 -4.09 1.08 28.36
N LEU A 55 -4.73 1.63 29.40
CA LEU A 55 -4.22 1.68 30.78
C LEU A 55 -4.13 0.31 31.46
N ARG A 56 -5.11 -0.57 31.22
CA ARG A 56 -5.30 -1.78 32.03
C ARG A 56 -4.85 -3.06 31.34
N LYS A 57 -4.81 -3.08 30.01
CA LYS A 57 -4.66 -4.32 29.23
C LYS A 57 -3.45 -4.32 28.31
N LEU A 58 -3.05 -3.17 27.76
CA LEU A 58 -2.09 -3.14 26.64
C LEU A 58 -0.68 -2.76 27.11
N LEU A 59 -0.53 -1.62 27.78
CA LEU A 59 0.77 -1.09 28.21
C LEU A 59 0.73 -0.67 29.68
N THR A 60 0.92 -1.64 30.58
CA THR A 60 0.89 -1.45 32.04
C THR A 60 2.08 -0.68 32.59
N ASP A 61 3.24 -0.76 31.92
CA ASP A 61 4.52 -0.24 32.41
C ASP A 61 4.99 1.03 31.68
N VAL A 62 4.16 1.59 30.79
CA VAL A 62 4.46 2.79 30.00
C VAL A 62 3.51 3.92 30.40
N GLU A 63 4.00 5.16 30.37
CA GLU A 63 3.14 6.33 30.57
C GLU A 63 1.94 6.27 29.60
N PRO A 64 0.70 6.43 30.08
CA PRO A 64 -0.46 6.19 29.24
C PRO A 64 -0.59 7.22 28.14
N PHE A 65 -0.79 6.76 26.90
CA PHE A 65 -1.17 7.66 25.81
C PHE A 65 -2.47 8.38 26.18
N GLY A 66 -2.51 9.71 26.03
CA GLY A 66 -3.59 10.52 26.58
C GLY A 66 -4.97 10.22 26.00
N THR A 67 -5.03 10.00 24.68
CA THR A 67 -6.28 9.87 23.90
C THR A 67 -6.17 8.81 22.78
N PRO A 68 -5.91 7.53 23.12
CA PRO A 68 -5.87 6.46 22.12
C PRO A 68 -7.25 6.31 21.47
N LYS A 69 -7.27 5.94 20.19
CA LYS A 69 -8.53 5.63 19.50
C LYS A 69 -9.04 4.24 19.92
N PRO A 70 -10.36 4.02 20.02
CA PRO A 70 -10.93 2.71 20.29
C PRO A 70 -10.63 1.72 19.16
N GLU A 71 -10.26 0.48 19.48
CA GLU A 71 -9.98 -0.55 18.47
C GLU A 71 -11.21 -0.91 17.62
N ALA A 72 -12.41 -0.96 18.21
CA ALA A 72 -13.65 -1.26 17.49
C ALA A 72 -13.97 -0.24 16.39
N LEU A 73 -13.64 1.03 16.61
CA LEU A 73 -13.75 2.08 15.59
C LEU A 73 -12.82 1.78 14.41
N LEU A 74 -11.54 1.48 14.69
CA LEU A 74 -10.57 1.19 13.63
C LEU A 74 -10.91 -0.11 12.90
N GLN A 75 -11.45 -1.11 13.61
CA GLN A 75 -11.93 -2.36 13.02
C GLN A 75 -12.99 -2.09 11.97
N ARG A 76 -13.98 -1.27 12.32
CA ARG A 76 -15.06 -0.87 11.41
C ARG A 76 -14.50 -0.15 10.19
N ILE A 77 -13.62 0.82 10.39
CA ILE A 77 -13.01 1.60 9.29
C ILE A 77 -12.23 0.69 8.34
N ILE A 78 -11.38 -0.19 8.87
CA ILE A 78 -10.55 -1.09 8.06
C ILE A 78 -11.41 -2.12 7.33
N LEU A 79 -12.42 -2.69 7.99
CA LEU A 79 -13.32 -3.68 7.41
C LEU A 79 -14.07 -3.15 6.19
N ILE A 80 -14.51 -1.90 6.22
CA ILE A 80 -15.34 -1.31 5.15
C ILE A 80 -14.50 -0.75 4.00
N SER A 81 -13.20 -0.54 4.21
CA SER A 81 -12.30 0.10 3.24
C SER A 81 -11.25 -0.84 2.65
N THR A 82 -11.06 -2.03 3.22
CA THR A 82 -10.00 -2.96 2.82
C THR A 82 -10.37 -4.44 2.90
N ASN A 83 -9.74 -5.23 2.04
CA ASN A 83 -9.72 -6.68 2.11
C ASN A 83 -8.49 -7.21 2.90
N PRO A 84 -8.53 -8.44 3.42
CA PRO A 84 -7.33 -9.10 3.96
C PRO A 84 -6.15 -9.07 2.96
N GLY A 85 -4.94 -8.84 3.47
CA GLY A 85 -3.70 -8.72 2.67
C GLY A 85 -3.44 -7.34 2.05
N GLU A 86 -4.45 -6.46 1.99
CA GLU A 86 -4.27 -5.08 1.53
C GLU A 86 -3.47 -4.23 2.53
N LEU A 87 -3.01 -3.08 2.06
CA LEU A 87 -2.13 -2.18 2.81
C LEU A 87 -2.92 -1.03 3.46
N VAL A 88 -2.74 -0.84 4.76
CA VAL A 88 -3.27 0.29 5.54
C VAL A 88 -2.14 1.27 5.86
N LEU A 89 -2.32 2.55 5.56
CA LEU A 89 -1.39 3.61 5.94
C LEU A 89 -1.99 4.48 7.03
N ASP A 90 -1.24 4.66 8.12
CA ASP A 90 -1.53 5.66 9.15
C ASP A 90 -0.33 6.57 9.36
N SER A 91 -0.42 7.80 8.86
CA SER A 91 0.66 8.78 8.97
C SER A 91 0.74 9.47 10.35
N PHE A 92 -0.13 9.09 11.28
CA PHE A 92 -0.21 9.62 12.65
C PHE A 92 -0.43 8.48 13.66
N GLY A 93 0.55 7.57 13.73
CA GLY A 93 0.42 6.29 14.42
C GLY A 93 0.04 6.38 15.91
N GLY A 94 0.41 7.45 16.61
CA GLY A 94 0.09 7.71 18.01
C GLY A 94 0.38 6.51 18.92
N SER A 95 -0.67 5.94 19.53
CA SER A 95 -0.61 4.73 20.36
C SER A 95 -0.48 3.41 19.59
N GLY A 96 -0.36 3.43 18.27
CA GLY A 96 -0.25 2.23 17.43
C GLY A 96 -1.55 1.46 17.20
N THR A 97 -2.71 2.06 17.49
CA THR A 97 -4.02 1.35 17.42
C THR A 97 -4.32 0.86 16.01
N THR A 98 -4.08 1.68 14.98
CA THR A 98 -4.37 1.30 13.59
C THR A 98 -3.53 0.11 13.15
N GLY A 99 -2.23 0.10 13.46
CA GLY A 99 -1.34 -1.02 13.17
C GLY A 99 -1.74 -2.30 13.90
N ALA A 100 -2.08 -2.21 15.19
CA ALA A 100 -2.51 -3.35 15.98
C ALA A 100 -3.78 -4.00 15.39
N VAL A 101 -4.79 -3.19 15.08
CA VAL A 101 -6.06 -3.67 14.51
C VAL A 101 -5.85 -4.21 13.09
N ALA A 102 -5.12 -3.48 12.24
CA ALA A 102 -4.83 -3.93 10.87
C ALA A 102 -4.08 -5.27 10.88
N HIS A 103 -3.11 -5.44 11.79
CA HIS A 103 -2.35 -6.66 11.93
C HIS A 103 -3.22 -7.85 12.35
N LYS A 104 -4.02 -7.70 13.42
CA LYS A 104 -4.96 -8.73 13.90
C LYS A 104 -5.99 -9.13 12.83
N MET A 105 -6.36 -8.18 11.99
CA MET A 105 -7.25 -8.40 10.86
C MET A 105 -6.55 -9.00 9.62
N GLY A 106 -5.25 -9.28 9.66
CA GLY A 106 -4.52 -9.86 8.52
C GLY A 106 -4.27 -8.87 7.36
N ARG A 107 -4.14 -7.58 7.66
CA ARG A 107 -3.73 -6.54 6.69
C ARG A 107 -2.26 -6.20 6.86
N ARG A 108 -1.62 -5.76 5.77
CA ARG A 108 -0.30 -5.12 5.84
C ARG A 108 -0.50 -3.68 6.30
N TRP A 109 0.50 -3.10 6.96
CA TRP A 109 0.37 -1.74 7.46
C TRP A 109 1.69 -0.98 7.41
N ILE A 110 1.59 0.34 7.26
CA ILE A 110 2.68 1.30 7.46
C ILE A 110 2.17 2.33 8.45
N MET A 111 2.94 2.57 9.51
CA MET A 111 2.67 3.65 10.45
C MET A 111 3.84 4.63 10.45
N VAL A 112 3.52 5.92 10.45
CA VAL A 112 4.47 7.01 10.61
C VAL A 112 4.12 7.76 11.88
N GLU A 113 5.13 8.10 12.66
CA GLU A 113 4.95 8.86 13.90
C GLU A 113 6.15 9.78 14.13
N LEU A 114 5.90 10.96 14.68
CA LEU A 114 6.92 11.96 14.95
C LEU A 114 7.29 11.92 16.44
N GLY A 115 8.59 11.91 16.71
CA GLY A 115 9.12 11.90 18.07
C GLY A 115 9.14 10.50 18.70
N GLU A 116 9.13 10.46 20.03
CA GLU A 116 9.45 9.25 20.79
C GLU A 116 8.24 8.30 20.99
N HIS A 117 7.04 8.67 20.55
CA HIS A 117 5.86 7.81 20.66
C HIS A 117 6.03 6.48 19.90
N ALA A 118 6.78 6.49 18.80
CA ALA A 118 7.13 5.27 18.09
C ALA A 118 7.88 4.27 19.00
N HIS A 119 8.87 4.74 19.75
CA HIS A 119 9.68 3.91 20.64
C HIS A 119 8.97 3.54 21.94
N THR A 120 8.21 4.46 22.50
CA THR A 120 7.58 4.30 23.81
C THR A 120 6.26 3.53 23.74
N HIS A 121 5.48 3.71 22.67
CA HIS A 121 4.12 3.15 22.57
C HIS A 121 3.97 2.16 21.43
N ILE A 122 4.36 2.53 20.21
CA ILE A 122 4.08 1.72 19.01
C ILE A 122 4.88 0.42 19.03
N ILE A 123 6.20 0.49 19.19
CA ILE A 123 7.09 -0.69 19.19
C ILE A 123 6.66 -1.67 20.30
N PRO A 124 6.55 -1.27 21.58
CA PRO A 124 6.19 -2.21 22.64
C PRO A 124 4.81 -2.83 22.45
N ARG A 125 3.82 -2.02 22.01
CA ARG A 125 2.47 -2.54 21.76
C ARG A 125 2.46 -3.55 20.62
N LEU A 126 3.14 -3.27 19.51
CA LEU A 126 3.15 -4.19 18.38
C LEU A 126 3.94 -5.46 18.63
N THR A 127 5.01 -5.40 19.43
CA THR A 127 5.67 -6.60 19.93
C THR A 127 4.67 -7.48 20.68
N LYS A 128 3.91 -6.91 21.63
CA LYS A 128 2.83 -7.65 22.32
C LYS A 128 1.76 -8.19 21.39
N VAL A 129 1.37 -7.46 20.35
CA VAL A 129 0.41 -7.97 19.35
C VAL A 129 0.96 -9.20 18.63
N ILE A 130 2.23 -9.17 18.24
CA ILE A 130 2.90 -10.31 17.57
C ILE A 130 3.01 -11.50 18.53
N ASP A 131 3.33 -11.25 19.80
CA ASP A 131 3.52 -12.28 20.82
C ASP A 131 2.21 -12.78 21.44
N ASP A 132 1.05 -12.32 20.93
CA ASP A 132 -0.29 -12.61 21.46
C ASP A 132 -0.53 -12.15 22.92
N GLU A 133 0.22 -11.14 23.36
CA GLU A 133 0.13 -10.52 24.69
C GLU A 133 -0.72 -9.22 24.69
N ASP A 134 -1.46 -8.97 23.61
CA ASP A 134 -2.36 -7.82 23.46
C ASP A 134 -3.84 -8.27 23.41
N PRO A 135 -4.44 -8.70 24.55
CA PRO A 135 -5.80 -9.23 24.62
C PRO A 135 -6.89 -8.16 24.44
N GLY A 136 -6.51 -6.96 23.98
CA GLY A 136 -7.41 -5.83 23.79
C GLY A 136 -8.29 -5.94 22.54
N GLY A 137 -9.45 -5.29 22.62
CA GLY A 137 -10.27 -4.89 21.48
C GLY A 137 -10.70 -6.03 20.56
N VAL A 138 -10.03 -6.15 19.42
CA VAL A 138 -10.48 -7.01 18.31
C VAL A 138 -9.92 -8.43 18.35
N SER A 139 -9.02 -8.76 19.28
CA SER A 139 -8.35 -10.06 19.34
C SER A 139 -9.33 -11.23 19.37
N GLU A 140 -10.37 -11.15 20.21
CA GLU A 140 -11.42 -12.18 20.29
C GLU A 140 -12.21 -12.29 18.98
N THR A 141 -12.65 -11.16 18.42
CA THR A 141 -13.47 -11.13 17.19
C THR A 141 -12.73 -11.59 15.94
N THR A 142 -11.40 -11.50 15.96
CA THR A 142 -10.53 -11.92 14.85
C THR A 142 -9.92 -13.30 15.07
N ASN A 143 -10.18 -13.94 16.23
CA ASN A 143 -9.51 -15.17 16.66
C ASN A 143 -7.98 -15.08 16.47
N TRP A 144 -7.40 -13.97 16.92
CA TRP A 144 -5.96 -13.72 16.80
C TRP A 144 -5.18 -14.69 17.69
N GLN A 145 -4.04 -15.18 17.19
CA GLN A 145 -3.18 -16.18 17.86
C GLN A 145 -1.70 -15.80 17.76
N GLY A 146 -1.42 -14.50 17.59
CA GLY A 146 -0.05 -14.00 17.37
C GLY A 146 0.53 -14.32 15.99
N GLY A 147 1.82 -14.00 15.85
CA GLY A 147 2.62 -14.18 14.65
C GLY A 147 2.84 -12.90 13.85
N GLY A 148 3.52 -13.05 12.70
CA GLY A 148 3.91 -11.92 11.87
C GLY A 148 5.18 -11.20 12.34
N GLY A 149 5.36 -9.97 11.88
CA GLY A 149 6.52 -9.16 12.20
C GLY A 149 6.39 -7.76 11.63
N PHE A 150 7.18 -6.83 12.15
CA PHE A 150 7.31 -5.49 11.59
C PHE A 150 8.78 -5.12 11.43
N ARG A 151 9.02 -4.13 10.56
CA ARG A 151 10.32 -3.48 10.46
C ARG A 151 10.16 -2.05 10.95
N TYR A 152 11.11 -1.61 11.77
CA TYR A 152 11.18 -0.24 12.25
C TYR A 152 12.23 0.53 11.46
N PHE A 153 11.86 1.72 10.99
CA PHE A 153 12.76 2.62 10.27
C PHE A 153 12.71 4.00 10.93
N ARG A 154 13.87 4.65 11.01
CA ARG A 154 13.98 6.04 11.43
C ARG A 154 14.45 6.88 10.25
N ILE A 155 13.83 8.04 10.06
CA ILE A 155 14.28 9.00 9.05
C ILE A 155 15.63 9.58 9.51
N ALA A 156 16.66 9.38 8.70
CA ALA A 156 17.97 9.94 8.94
C ALA A 156 17.97 11.46 8.64
N PRO A 157 18.92 12.23 9.22
CA PRO A 157 19.14 13.61 8.83
C PRO A 157 19.38 13.75 7.32
N SER A 158 19.20 14.96 6.77
CA SER A 158 19.53 15.25 5.38
C SER A 158 20.93 14.74 5.01
N LEU A 159 21.03 13.98 3.90
CA LEU A 159 22.31 13.46 3.40
C LEU A 159 23.24 14.58 2.91
N LEU A 160 22.66 15.63 2.34
CA LEU A 160 23.38 16.78 1.80
C LEU A 160 23.17 18.01 2.69
N GLU A 161 24.23 18.79 2.84
CA GLU A 161 24.24 20.08 3.52
C GLU A 161 24.92 21.12 2.63
N SER A 162 24.50 22.39 2.74
CA SER A 162 25.16 23.50 2.04
C SER A 162 26.37 23.97 2.85
N ASP A 163 27.52 24.11 2.19
CA ASP A 163 28.70 24.74 2.78
C ASP A 163 28.55 26.27 2.87
N ARG A 164 29.57 26.96 3.41
CA ARG A 164 29.58 28.43 3.53
C ARG A 164 29.55 29.17 2.17
N PHE A 165 29.80 28.46 1.09
CA PHE A 165 29.85 28.98 -0.28
C PHE A 165 28.63 28.54 -1.11
N GLY A 166 27.66 27.84 -0.51
CA GLY A 166 26.45 27.36 -1.17
C GLY A 166 26.63 26.06 -1.96
N ASN A 167 27.77 25.37 -1.84
CA ASN A 167 27.97 24.07 -2.48
C ASN A 167 27.34 22.96 -1.64
N LEU A 168 26.68 22.01 -2.30
CA LEU A 168 26.15 20.82 -1.66
C LEU A 168 27.27 19.83 -1.38
N ILE A 169 27.46 19.52 -0.10
CA ILE A 169 28.42 18.54 0.41
C ILE A 169 27.69 17.44 1.17
N ILE A 170 28.33 16.28 1.31
CA ILE A 170 27.81 15.20 2.17
C ILE A 170 27.87 15.70 3.63
N SER A 171 26.76 15.56 4.35
CA SER A 171 26.66 15.94 5.76
C SER A 171 27.74 15.22 6.59
N ARG A 172 28.39 15.96 7.48
CA ARG A 172 29.39 15.39 8.41
C ARG A 172 28.81 14.42 9.42
N ARG A 173 27.47 14.37 9.54
CA ARG A 173 26.75 13.45 10.42
C ARG A 173 26.75 12.01 9.89
N TYR A 174 27.05 11.82 8.61
CA TYR A 174 27.09 10.50 7.99
C TYR A 174 28.47 9.87 8.12
N ASN A 175 28.53 8.70 8.76
CA ASN A 175 29.69 7.82 8.66
C ASN A 175 29.64 7.01 7.34
N ALA A 176 30.69 6.25 7.05
CA ALA A 176 30.81 5.48 5.80
C ALA A 176 29.67 4.45 5.64
N ALA A 177 29.27 3.77 6.71
CA ALA A 177 28.20 2.77 6.68
C ALA A 177 26.83 3.41 6.42
N MET A 178 26.51 4.51 7.11
CA MET A 178 25.27 5.27 6.89
C MET A 178 25.20 5.82 5.47
N LEU A 179 26.32 6.33 4.95
CA LEU A 179 26.40 6.82 3.57
C LEU A 179 26.18 5.67 2.57
N ALA A 180 26.79 4.51 2.81
CA ALA A 180 26.62 3.35 1.98
C ALA A 180 25.16 2.86 1.97
N GLU A 181 24.54 2.78 3.15
CA GLU A 181 23.13 2.40 3.31
C GLU A 181 22.19 3.39 2.60
N ALA A 182 22.40 4.70 2.80
CA ALA A 182 21.61 5.74 2.16
C ALA A 182 21.73 5.67 0.62
N MET A 183 22.96 5.56 0.11
CA MET A 183 23.21 5.45 -1.33
C MET A 183 22.65 4.16 -1.92
N CYS A 184 22.70 3.03 -1.19
CA CYS A 184 22.03 1.80 -1.62
C CYS A 184 20.55 2.09 -1.86
N LYS A 185 19.85 2.68 -0.89
CA LYS A 185 18.42 2.97 -1.02
C LYS A 185 18.10 3.96 -2.13
N VAL A 186 18.85 5.06 -2.24
CA VAL A 186 18.66 6.06 -3.32
C VAL A 186 18.84 5.44 -4.71
N MET A 187 19.77 4.49 -4.85
CA MET A 187 20.05 3.83 -6.11
C MET A 187 19.20 2.59 -6.39
N GLY A 188 18.31 2.19 -5.47
CA GLY A 188 17.45 1.01 -5.61
C GLY A 188 18.13 -0.32 -5.25
N PHE A 189 19.24 -0.29 -4.51
CA PHE A 189 19.96 -1.46 -4.03
C PHE A 189 19.55 -1.82 -2.60
N THR A 190 19.65 -3.10 -2.26
CA THR A 190 19.54 -3.57 -0.88
C THR A 190 20.90 -3.43 -0.22
N TYR A 191 20.95 -2.71 0.90
CA TYR A 191 22.16 -2.63 1.73
C TYR A 191 22.47 -4.01 2.31
N ALA A 192 23.61 -4.56 1.94
CA ALA A 192 24.05 -5.91 2.27
C ALA A 192 25.58 -5.95 2.13
N PRO A 193 26.31 -5.31 3.06
CA PRO A 193 27.75 -5.26 3.00
C PRO A 193 28.36 -6.66 3.13
N SER A 194 29.44 -6.92 2.40
CA SER A 194 30.21 -8.16 2.51
C SER A 194 31.35 -7.99 3.51
N ASP A 195 31.58 -9.02 4.33
CA ASP A 195 32.75 -9.07 5.22
C ASP A 195 34.04 -9.42 4.48
N GLU A 196 33.93 -10.01 3.27
CA GLU A 196 35.09 -10.43 2.45
C GLU A 196 35.45 -9.39 1.37
N LEU A 197 34.43 -8.83 0.72
CA LEU A 197 34.60 -7.92 -0.41
C LEU A 197 34.36 -6.48 0.03
N TYR A 198 35.45 -5.74 0.24
CA TYR A 198 35.39 -4.36 0.74
C TYR A 198 34.57 -3.41 -0.14
N TRP A 199 34.45 -3.69 -1.44
CA TRP A 199 33.68 -2.85 -2.37
C TRP A 199 32.21 -3.23 -2.44
N GLN A 200 31.81 -4.38 -1.89
CA GLN A 200 30.43 -4.84 -1.92
C GLN A 200 29.68 -4.26 -0.72
N HIS A 201 29.05 -3.09 -0.90
CA HIS A 201 28.21 -2.47 0.13
C HIS A 201 26.72 -2.79 -0.02
N GLY A 202 26.28 -3.00 -1.26
CA GLY A 202 24.89 -3.32 -1.56
C GLY A 202 24.73 -4.18 -2.80
N ARG A 203 23.55 -4.78 -2.93
CA ARG A 203 23.21 -5.72 -4.00
C ARG A 203 21.80 -5.43 -4.55
N SER A 204 21.66 -5.47 -5.87
CA SER A 204 20.37 -5.36 -6.57
C SER A 204 19.93 -6.73 -7.07
N THR A 205 20.76 -7.36 -7.91
CA THR A 205 20.58 -8.74 -8.41
C THR A 205 21.78 -9.59 -7.98
N GLU A 206 21.83 -10.86 -8.38
CA GLU A 206 22.96 -11.75 -8.02
C GLU A 206 24.31 -11.27 -8.55
N SER A 207 24.31 -10.52 -9.66
CA SER A 207 25.52 -10.03 -10.33
C SER A 207 25.70 -8.52 -10.26
N ASP A 208 24.77 -7.78 -9.65
CA ASP A 208 24.79 -6.30 -9.64
C ASP A 208 25.00 -5.74 -8.24
N PHE A 209 26.11 -5.02 -8.06
CA PHE A 209 26.61 -4.57 -6.77
C PHE A 209 26.83 -3.06 -6.75
N LEU A 210 26.91 -2.52 -5.53
CA LEU A 210 27.12 -1.09 -5.30
C LEU A 210 28.28 -0.87 -4.34
N TYR A 211 29.19 0.02 -4.72
CA TYR A 211 30.30 0.51 -3.92
C TYR A 211 30.16 2.01 -3.66
N VAL A 212 30.43 2.44 -2.43
CA VAL A 212 30.30 3.85 -2.01
C VAL A 212 31.58 4.33 -1.37
N THR A 213 32.13 5.44 -1.85
CA THR A 213 33.34 6.01 -1.26
C THR A 213 33.31 7.53 -1.28
N THR A 214 33.87 8.16 -0.25
CA THR A 214 34.09 9.61 -0.22
C THR A 214 35.41 10.02 -0.88
N GLN A 215 36.22 9.05 -1.30
CA GLN A 215 37.51 9.30 -1.93
C GLN A 215 37.37 9.65 -3.40
N THR A 216 38.40 10.31 -3.95
CA THR A 216 38.54 10.49 -5.39
C THR A 216 39.20 9.25 -5.99
N LEU A 217 38.57 8.64 -6.99
CA LEU A 217 39.11 7.45 -7.66
C LEU A 217 39.93 7.83 -8.90
N THR A 218 41.15 7.29 -9.00
CA THR A 218 41.98 7.42 -10.21
C THR A 218 41.64 6.33 -11.22
N ARG A 219 42.07 6.51 -12.48
CA ARG A 219 41.90 5.50 -13.53
C ARG A 219 42.52 4.16 -13.15
N ASP A 220 43.68 4.16 -12.50
CA ASP A 220 44.38 2.93 -12.11
C ASP A 220 43.65 2.20 -10.98
N GLN A 221 43.04 2.94 -10.04
CA GLN A 221 42.18 2.35 -9.02
C GLN A 221 40.91 1.75 -9.62
N LEU A 222 40.30 2.42 -10.61
CA LEU A 222 39.15 1.89 -11.34
C LEU A 222 39.51 0.64 -12.16
N ALA A 223 40.71 0.59 -12.75
CA ALA A 223 41.18 -0.60 -13.45
C ALA A 223 41.32 -1.81 -12.50
N LYS A 224 41.95 -1.61 -11.33
CA LYS A 224 42.06 -2.66 -10.31
C LYS A 224 40.69 -3.14 -9.82
N LEU A 225 39.76 -2.21 -9.58
CA LEU A 225 38.38 -2.55 -9.20
C LEU A 225 37.67 -3.33 -10.30
N SER A 226 37.85 -2.96 -11.57
CA SER A 226 37.30 -3.67 -12.72
C SER A 226 37.79 -5.13 -12.74
N ASP A 227 39.08 -5.35 -12.51
CA ASP A 227 39.68 -6.69 -12.48
C ASP A 227 39.18 -7.52 -11.28
N GLU A 228 39.04 -6.91 -10.09
CA GLU A 228 38.52 -7.57 -8.89
C GLU A 228 37.03 -7.94 -9.00
N VAL A 229 36.23 -7.10 -9.64
CA VAL A 229 34.81 -7.37 -9.93
C VAL A 229 34.68 -8.45 -11.01
N GLY A 230 35.56 -8.44 -12.00
CA GLY A 230 35.56 -9.41 -13.10
C GLY A 230 34.42 -9.19 -14.09
N ASP A 231 34.38 -10.03 -15.13
CA ASP A 231 33.55 -9.79 -16.32
C ASP A 231 32.08 -10.20 -16.16
N HIS A 232 31.76 -11.01 -15.14
CA HIS A 232 30.41 -11.54 -14.91
C HIS A 232 29.57 -10.73 -13.93
N ARG A 233 30.14 -9.68 -13.33
CA ARG A 233 29.47 -8.83 -12.33
C ARG A 233 29.49 -7.38 -12.79
N SER A 234 28.48 -6.61 -12.42
CA SER A 234 28.45 -5.17 -12.58
C SER A 234 28.63 -4.48 -11.24
N LEU A 235 29.36 -3.36 -11.24
CA LEU A 235 29.57 -2.54 -10.05
C LEU A 235 29.19 -1.08 -10.33
N LEU A 236 28.18 -0.60 -9.61
CA LEU A 236 27.84 0.81 -9.52
C LEU A 236 28.68 1.47 -8.43
N ILE A 237 29.60 2.34 -8.82
CA ILE A 237 30.48 3.09 -7.94
C ILE A 237 29.89 4.49 -7.73
N CYS A 238 29.53 4.80 -6.49
CA CYS A 238 29.17 6.15 -6.06
C CYS A 238 30.37 6.75 -5.32
N CYS A 239 30.98 7.78 -5.90
CA CYS A 239 32.19 8.42 -5.37
C CYS A 239 32.03 9.93 -5.21
N ALA A 240 32.94 10.60 -4.49
CA ALA A 240 32.97 12.06 -4.46
C ALA A 240 33.42 12.64 -5.82
N ALA A 241 34.49 12.07 -6.38
CA ALA A 241 35.02 12.43 -7.69
C ALA A 241 35.78 11.25 -8.31
N PHE A 242 35.99 11.30 -9.62
CA PHE A 242 36.84 10.34 -10.32
C PHE A 242 37.58 11.01 -11.48
N ARG A 243 38.73 10.45 -11.84
CA ARG A 243 39.55 10.87 -12.98
C ARG A 243 39.58 9.77 -14.03
N GLY A 244 38.88 9.99 -15.15
CA GLY A 244 38.80 9.03 -16.24
C GLY A 244 37.53 9.26 -17.07
N LYS A 245 37.40 8.53 -18.18
CA LYS A 245 36.13 8.48 -18.91
C LYS A 245 35.16 7.55 -18.16
N PRO A 246 33.89 7.92 -18.01
CA PRO A 246 32.88 7.07 -17.34
C PRO A 246 32.76 5.70 -17.98
N ASP A 247 32.86 5.63 -19.32
CA ASP A 247 32.68 4.42 -20.12
C ASP A 247 34.01 3.69 -20.40
N ALA A 248 35.02 3.89 -19.54
CA ALA A 248 36.33 3.28 -19.72
C ALA A 248 36.33 1.76 -19.43
N PHE A 249 35.35 1.26 -18.69
CA PHE A 249 35.23 -0.13 -18.25
C PHE A 249 33.80 -0.60 -18.47
N GLN A 250 33.62 -1.82 -19.00
CA GLN A 250 32.29 -2.33 -19.36
C GLN A 250 31.46 -2.77 -18.14
N ASN A 251 32.13 -3.24 -17.08
CA ASN A 251 31.52 -3.75 -15.86
C ASN A 251 31.36 -2.68 -14.75
N LEU A 252 31.90 -1.48 -14.94
CA LEU A 252 31.82 -0.40 -13.95
C LEU A 252 30.91 0.73 -14.42
N THR A 253 30.04 1.22 -13.53
CA THR A 253 29.29 2.47 -13.72
C THR A 253 29.68 3.44 -12.61
N VAL A 254 30.21 4.62 -12.94
CA VAL A 254 30.69 5.58 -11.93
C VAL A 254 29.79 6.82 -11.87
N LYS A 255 29.32 7.18 -10.67
CA LYS A 255 28.49 8.36 -10.39
C LYS A 255 29.05 9.20 -9.24
N LYS A 256 28.76 10.51 -9.25
CA LYS A 256 29.20 11.48 -8.22
C LYS A 256 28.09 11.78 -7.19
N ILE A 257 28.42 11.84 -5.89
CA ILE A 257 27.47 11.96 -4.76
C ILE A 257 27.25 13.42 -4.29
N PRO A 258 27.07 14.39 -5.19
CA PRO A 258 25.77 15.07 -5.04
C PRO A 258 24.84 14.83 -6.22
N SER A 259 25.37 14.80 -7.43
CA SER A 259 24.57 14.71 -8.65
C SER A 259 23.71 13.45 -8.73
N ALA A 260 24.21 12.30 -8.26
CA ALA A 260 23.46 11.05 -8.24
C ALA A 260 22.22 11.13 -7.33
N VAL A 261 22.35 11.84 -6.22
CA VAL A 261 21.31 12.01 -5.21
C VAL A 261 20.30 13.06 -5.68
N LEU A 262 20.77 14.18 -6.22
CA LEU A 262 19.94 15.25 -6.79
C LEU A 262 19.13 14.77 -8.00
N ALA A 263 19.64 13.82 -8.78
CA ALA A 263 18.92 13.26 -9.92
C ALA A 263 17.76 12.33 -9.52
N LYS A 264 17.71 11.88 -8.26
CA LYS A 264 16.75 10.88 -7.76
C LYS A 264 15.78 11.42 -6.72
N CYS A 265 16.13 12.52 -6.06
CA CYS A 265 15.36 13.09 -4.97
C CYS A 265 15.22 14.61 -5.16
N GLU A 266 14.10 15.15 -4.71
CA GLU A 266 13.91 16.60 -4.57
C GLU A 266 14.58 17.08 -3.27
N TRP A 267 15.18 18.27 -3.28
CA TRP A 267 15.95 18.81 -2.15
C TRP A 267 15.60 20.27 -1.89
N GLY A 268 15.52 20.65 -0.61
CA GLY A 268 15.35 22.04 -0.20
C GLY A 268 13.96 22.64 -0.47
N HIS A 269 12.96 21.80 -0.72
CA HIS A 269 11.56 22.21 -0.80
C HIS A 269 10.89 22.04 0.57
N ASP A 270 10.63 23.15 1.26
CA ASP A 270 9.82 23.18 2.48
C ASP A 270 8.32 23.32 2.17
N ASP A 271 7.97 23.60 0.93
CA ASP A 271 6.59 23.68 0.50
C ASP A 271 6.06 22.28 0.18
N TYR A 272 5.23 21.72 1.07
CA TYR A 272 4.46 20.49 0.85
C TYR A 272 3.35 20.67 -0.20
N SER A 273 3.57 21.54 -1.19
CA SER A 273 2.74 21.74 -2.36
C SER A 273 2.88 20.51 -3.25
N LEU A 274 2.23 19.41 -2.87
CA LEU A 274 2.11 18.25 -3.74
C LEU A 274 1.42 18.72 -5.02
N ASN A 275 2.18 18.87 -6.10
CA ASN A 275 1.61 18.96 -7.44
C ASN A 275 0.98 17.59 -7.74
N VAL A 276 -0.27 17.39 -7.30
CA VAL A 276 -1.04 16.19 -7.62
C VAL A 276 -1.49 16.27 -9.09
N ALA A 277 -0.53 16.28 -10.00
CA ALA A 277 -0.75 16.05 -11.41
C ALA A 277 -0.70 14.54 -11.64
N ASN A 278 -1.73 13.98 -12.29
CA ASN A 278 -1.93 12.54 -12.55
C ASN A 278 -2.63 11.73 -11.44
N LEU A 279 -3.68 12.27 -10.82
CA LEU A 279 -4.67 11.38 -10.21
C LEU A 279 -5.22 10.44 -11.29
N PRO A 280 -5.29 9.12 -11.05
CA PRO A 280 -5.99 8.21 -11.95
C PRO A 280 -7.43 8.72 -12.08
N LYS A 281 -7.78 9.21 -13.28
CA LYS A 281 -9.14 9.64 -13.56
C LYS A 281 -10.04 8.43 -13.34
N ALA A 282 -11.05 8.57 -12.49
CA ALA A 282 -12.08 7.56 -12.34
C ALA A 282 -12.55 7.14 -13.73
N ALA A 283 -12.65 5.83 -13.96
CA ALA A 283 -13.15 5.32 -15.23
C ALA A 283 -14.49 6.01 -15.52
N PRO A 284 -14.71 6.51 -16.75
CA PRO A 284 -15.97 7.14 -17.10
C PRO A 284 -17.10 6.16 -16.77
N PRO A 285 -18.25 6.64 -16.22
CA PRO A 285 -19.39 5.79 -15.97
C PRO A 285 -19.68 5.00 -17.24
N VAL A 286 -19.76 3.68 -17.12
CA VAL A 286 -20.19 2.84 -18.25
C VAL A 286 -21.60 3.31 -18.57
N GLU A 287 -21.76 4.01 -19.70
CA GLU A 287 -23.07 4.42 -20.15
C GLU A 287 -23.93 3.15 -20.27
N PRO A 288 -25.16 3.16 -19.73
CA PRO A 288 -26.02 2.00 -19.87
C PRO A 288 -26.20 1.74 -21.36
N VAL A 289 -25.76 0.55 -21.77
CA VAL A 289 -25.98 0.03 -23.12
C VAL A 289 -27.45 0.28 -23.43
N GLN A 290 -27.71 1.17 -24.39
CA GLN A 290 -29.05 1.37 -24.92
C GLN A 290 -29.43 0.06 -25.59
N THR A 291 -30.15 -0.79 -24.87
CA THR A 291 -30.88 -1.88 -25.49
C THR A 291 -31.90 -1.23 -26.41
N ASP A 292 -31.63 -1.31 -27.71
CA ASP A 292 -32.48 -0.84 -28.77
C ASP A 292 -33.81 -1.60 -28.71
N SER A 293 -34.76 -1.07 -27.95
CA SER A 293 -36.06 -1.67 -27.75
C SER A 293 -37.11 -0.93 -28.58
N ALA A 294 -37.46 -1.59 -29.68
CA ALA A 294 -38.76 -1.62 -30.33
C ALA A 294 -39.21 -0.33 -31.05
N GLN A 295 -38.91 -0.32 -32.35
CA GLN A 295 -39.78 0.31 -33.35
C GLN A 295 -41.25 -0.09 -33.09
N ARG A 296 -42.10 0.93 -32.91
CA ARG A 296 -43.55 0.80 -32.78
C ARG A 296 -44.12 0.08 -34.00
N LEU A 297 -44.66 -1.12 -33.82
CA LEU A 297 -45.56 -1.75 -34.78
C LEU A 297 -46.98 -1.24 -34.55
N THR A 298 -47.56 -0.64 -35.60
CA THR A 298 -48.97 -0.24 -35.69
C THR A 298 -49.85 -1.44 -36.09
N PRO A 299 -51.18 -1.38 -35.84
CA PRO A 299 -52.04 -2.56 -35.95
C PRO A 299 -52.46 -2.86 -37.39
N LYS A 300 -52.35 -4.14 -37.77
CA LYS A 300 -53.11 -4.90 -38.79
C LYS A 300 -53.55 -4.15 -40.07
N GLN A 301 -52.89 -4.52 -41.18
CA GLN A 301 -53.60 -4.81 -42.44
C GLN A 301 -53.13 -6.16 -43.01
N THR A 302 -54.12 -6.96 -43.36
CA THR A 302 -54.08 -8.28 -44.00
C THR A 302 -53.24 -8.33 -45.28
N ARG A 303 -52.40 -9.37 -45.46
CA ARG A 303 -52.40 -10.24 -46.66
C ARG A 303 -51.46 -11.45 -46.53
N ARG A 304 -51.87 -12.52 -47.22
CA ARG A 304 -51.39 -13.91 -47.28
C ARG A 304 -50.00 -14.11 -47.93
N ARG A 305 -49.48 -15.34 -47.69
CA ARG A 305 -48.51 -16.17 -48.47
C ARG A 305 -47.02 -15.84 -48.27
N ALA A 306 -46.08 -16.77 -48.26
CA ALA A 306 -46.06 -18.22 -48.47
C ALA A 306 -44.83 -18.82 -47.73
N ALA A 307 -44.86 -20.12 -47.45
CA ALA A 307 -43.82 -20.85 -46.74
C ALA A 307 -42.66 -21.29 -47.65
N GLN A 308 -41.43 -21.09 -47.14
CA GLN A 308 -40.24 -21.97 -47.17
C GLN A 308 -39.52 -22.28 -48.51
N PRO A 309 -38.22 -22.70 -48.51
CA PRO A 309 -37.53 -23.49 -47.46
C PRO A 309 -36.12 -23.06 -47.00
N ASN A 310 -35.74 -23.64 -45.87
CA ASN A 310 -34.41 -23.61 -45.26
C ASN A 310 -33.43 -24.54 -45.98
N LEU A 311 -32.17 -24.11 -46.02
CA LEU A 311 -31.02 -24.66 -46.76
C LEU A 311 -30.26 -25.76 -45.99
N PHE A 312 -30.95 -26.59 -45.21
CA PHE A 312 -30.32 -27.73 -44.52
C PHE A 312 -31.15 -28.99 -44.72
N SER A 313 -31.08 -29.51 -45.94
CA SER A 313 -31.33 -30.91 -46.24
C SER A 313 -30.11 -31.73 -45.81
N THR A 314 -30.30 -32.67 -44.90
CA THR A 314 -29.50 -33.89 -44.86
C THR A 314 -30.46 -35.06 -44.84
N ASP A 315 -30.57 -35.69 -45.99
CA ASP A 315 -31.16 -37.00 -46.24
C ASP A 315 -30.32 -38.13 -45.60
N GLY A 316 -30.99 -39.27 -45.41
CA GLY A 316 -30.42 -40.56 -45.00
C GLY A 316 -31.22 -41.14 -43.83
N ASP A 317 -32.42 -41.68 -44.00
CA ASP A 317 -32.87 -42.87 -44.77
C ASP A 317 -32.36 -44.22 -44.23
N GLY A 318 -33.32 -45.15 -44.12
CA GLY A 318 -33.19 -46.58 -43.84
C GLY A 318 -33.31 -46.96 -42.35
N GLY A 319 -34.34 -47.67 -41.86
CA GLY A 319 -35.41 -48.45 -42.47
C GLY A 319 -35.62 -49.75 -41.65
N ALA A 320 -36.90 -50.05 -41.32
CA ALA A 320 -37.59 -51.32 -40.99
C ALA A 320 -36.82 -52.47 -40.28
N GLU A 321 -37.37 -53.21 -39.30
CA GLU A 321 -38.75 -53.67 -39.05
C GLU A 321 -39.19 -53.52 -37.59
#